data_AF-A0A3D2XVY1-F1
#
_entry.id   AF-A0A3D2XVY1-F1
#
_cell.length_a   1.000
_cell.length_b   1.000
_cell.length_c   1.000
_cell.angle_alpha   90.00
_cell.angle_beta   90.00
_cell.angle_gamma   90.00
#
_symmetry.space_group_name_H-M   'P 1'
#
loop_
_entity.id
_entity.type
_entity.pdbx_description
1 polymer ?
#
loop_
_entity_poly.entity_id
_entity_poly.type
_entity_poly.pdbx_seq_one_letter_code
_entity_poly.pdbx_strand_id
1 'polypeptide(L)'
;VGARITPLNQASTHVICEPERARKLLLNQREIDRLIGARDRQGYSIVATAMYWKKCWVKLEIYLAKGKQSHDKRDTIKDRDWERQKARVMKHKS
;
A
#
# COMPACT_ATOMS: atom_id res chain seq x y z
N VAL A 1 6.85 2.33 7.74
CA VAL A 1 6.36 1.25 8.63
C VAL A 1 5.55 0.30 7.76
N GLY A 2 5.66 -1.02 7.95
CA GLY A 2 4.88 -2.00 7.18
C GLY A 2 5.49 -2.43 5.83
N ALA A 3 6.75 -2.08 5.54
CA ALA A 3 7.46 -2.57 4.37
C ALA A 3 8.51 -3.60 4.82
N ARG A 4 8.43 -4.84 4.30
CA ARG A 4 9.43 -5.89 4.54
C ARG A 4 10.34 -6.00 3.32
N ILE A 5 11.59 -5.58 3.47
CA ILE A 5 12.61 -5.71 2.41
C ILE A 5 13.65 -6.70 2.88
N THR A 6 13.54 -7.95 2.41
CA THR A 6 14.49 -9.00 2.76
C THR A 6 15.82 -8.72 2.06
N PRO A 7 16.94 -8.58 2.80
CA PRO A 7 18.25 -8.44 2.18
C PRO A 7 18.59 -9.73 1.40
N LEU A 8 19.16 -9.56 0.22
CA LEU A 8 19.65 -10.69 -0.57
C LEU A 8 21.00 -11.14 -0.01
N ASN A 9 21.13 -12.44 0.30
CA ASN A 9 22.39 -13.02 0.79
C ASN A 9 23.55 -12.82 -0.19
N GLN A 10 23.25 -12.69 -1.49
CA GLN A 10 24.25 -12.42 -2.54
C GLN A 10 24.82 -11.00 -2.51
N ALA A 11 24.09 -10.03 -1.96
CA ALA A 11 24.49 -8.62 -1.97
C ALA A 11 25.43 -8.27 -0.80
N SER A 12 25.24 -8.89 0.36
CA SER A 12 26.10 -8.68 1.53
C SER A 12 25.91 -9.79 2.56
N THR A 13 26.99 -10.49 2.89
CA THR A 13 27.02 -11.50 3.96
C THR A 13 27.29 -10.88 5.34
N HIS A 14 27.89 -9.69 5.38
CA HIS A 14 28.44 -9.10 6.61
C HIS A 14 27.58 -7.97 7.19
N VAL A 15 26.60 -7.46 6.44
CA VAL A 15 25.72 -6.37 6.89
C VAL A 15 24.33 -6.92 7.18
N ILE A 16 23.99 -7.00 8.46
CA ILE A 16 22.67 -7.44 8.92
C ILE A 16 21.70 -6.24 8.83
N CYS A 17 20.83 -6.26 7.83
CA CYS A 17 19.77 -5.26 7.68
C CYS A 17 18.46 -5.78 8.27
N GLU A 18 17.88 -5.05 9.23
CA GLU A 18 16.52 -5.33 9.69
C GLU A 18 15.52 -5.13 8.52
N PRO A 19 14.77 -6.18 8.12
CA PRO A 19 13.88 -6.11 6.96
C PRO A 19 12.71 -5.14 7.11
N GLU A 20 12.22 -4.96 8.34
CA GLU A 20 11.01 -4.18 8.66
C GLU A 20 11.30 -2.78 9.20
N ARG A 21 12.57 -2.37 9.19
CA ARG A 21 13.00 -1.08 9.74
C ARG A 21 12.22 0.09 9.14
N ALA A 22 11.90 1.07 9.97
CA ALA A 22 11.32 2.32 9.50
C ALA A 22 12.35 3.09 8.66
N ARG A 23 11.99 3.40 7.41
CA ARG A 23 12.81 4.21 6.49
C ARG A 23 12.22 5.61 6.40
N LYS A 24 13.06 6.63 6.61
CA LYS A 24 12.66 8.03 6.42
C LYS A 24 12.46 8.30 4.93
N LEU A 25 11.36 8.96 4.59
CA LEU A 25 11.10 9.42 3.24
C LEU A 25 11.66 10.83 3.05
N LEU A 26 12.18 11.11 1.87
CA LEU A 26 12.72 12.41 1.51
C LEU A 26 11.66 13.16 0.70
N LEU A 27 11.05 14.17 1.32
CA LEU A 27 10.06 15.07 0.72
C LEU A 27 10.44 16.52 1.01
N ASN A 28 9.84 17.45 0.27
CA ASN A 28 9.98 18.86 0.57
C ASN A 28 9.14 19.24 1.81
N GLN A 29 9.59 20.23 2.59
CA GLN A 29 8.88 20.67 3.80
C GLN A 29 7.41 21.02 3.55
N ARG A 30 7.14 21.78 2.47
CA ARG A 30 5.78 22.17 2.07
C ARG A 30 4.87 20.97 1.77
N GLU A 31 5.43 19.89 1.23
CA GLU A 31 4.68 18.66 0.93
C GLU A 31 4.34 17.92 2.23
N ILE A 32 5.31 17.86 3.16
CA ILE A 32 5.13 17.24 4.48
C ILE A 32 3.99 17.95 5.23
N ASP A 33 4.02 19.29 5.29
CA ASP A 33 3.00 20.07 5.99
C ASP A 33 1.60 19.86 5.38
N ARG A 34 1.52 19.78 4.05
CA ARG A 34 0.27 19.49 3.33
C ARG A 34 -0.27 18.09 3.67
N LEU A 35 0.59 17.07 3.70
CA LEU A 35 0.21 15.70 3.98
C LEU A 35 -0.23 15.52 5.45
N ILE A 36 0.50 16.13 6.39
CA ILE A 36 0.14 16.11 7.82
C ILE A 36 -1.21 16.81 8.01
N GLY A 37 -1.39 18.00 7.41
CA GLY A 37 -2.66 18.73 7.50
C GLY A 37 -3.84 17.99 6.88
N ALA A 38 -3.62 17.15 5.87
CA ALA A 38 -4.67 16.30 5.28
C ALA A 38 -5.00 15.08 6.15
N ARG A 39 -3.97 14.45 6.75
CA ARG A 39 -4.13 13.35 7.72
C ARG A 39 -4.96 13.81 8.92
N ASP A 40 -4.58 14.91 9.55
CA ASP A 40 -5.12 15.34 10.84
C ASP A 40 -6.53 15.93 10.71
N ARG A 41 -6.83 16.69 9.64
CA ARG A 41 -8.14 17.33 9.48
C ARG A 41 -9.22 16.40 8.92
N GLN A 42 -8.86 15.55 7.96
CA GLN A 42 -9.83 14.82 7.13
C GLN A 42 -9.79 13.30 7.35
N GLY A 43 -8.90 12.82 8.22
CA GLY A 43 -8.74 11.39 8.52
C GLY A 43 -8.25 10.58 7.32
N TYR A 44 -7.51 11.20 6.40
CA TYR A 44 -6.90 10.49 5.28
C TYR A 44 -5.69 9.68 5.75
N SER A 45 -5.51 8.52 5.11
CA SER A 45 -4.33 7.68 5.28
C SER A 45 -3.39 7.88 4.10
N ILE A 46 -2.09 7.97 4.37
CA ILE A 46 -1.06 8.03 3.33
C ILE A 46 -0.71 6.59 2.95
N VAL A 47 -0.86 6.26 1.67
CA VAL A 47 -0.60 4.93 1.12
C VAL A 47 0.44 5.00 0.02
N ALA A 48 1.30 3.98 -0.07
CA ALA A 48 2.23 3.84 -1.18
C ALA A 48 1.54 3.05 -2.30
N THR A 49 1.51 3.63 -3.51
CA THR A 49 0.86 3.02 -4.67
C THR A 49 1.87 2.33 -5.58
N ALA A 50 3.05 2.95 -5.76
CA ALA A 50 4.09 2.43 -6.62
C ALA A 50 5.47 2.66 -6.03
N MET A 51 6.41 1.81 -6.44
CA MET A 51 7.82 1.92 -6.12
C MET A 51 8.60 1.73 -7.41
N TYR A 52 9.48 2.67 -7.75
CA TYR A 52 10.17 2.67 -9.03
C TYR A 52 11.61 3.16 -8.90
N TRP A 53 12.46 2.72 -9.82
CA TRP A 53 13.85 3.16 -9.89
C TRP A 53 13.95 4.51 -10.61
N LYS A 54 14.68 5.45 -10.03
CA LYS A 54 15.11 6.69 -10.69
C LYS A 54 16.60 6.88 -10.46
N LYS A 55 17.39 6.68 -11.52
CA LYS A 55 18.86 6.62 -11.45
C LYS A 55 19.28 5.53 -10.44
N CYS A 56 20.10 5.88 -9.44
CA CYS A 56 20.55 4.99 -8.37
C CYS A 56 19.61 4.94 -7.15
N TRP A 57 18.45 5.61 -7.19
CA TRP A 57 17.53 5.70 -6.05
C TRP A 57 16.20 5.02 -6.34
N VAL A 58 15.63 4.39 -5.31
CA VAL A 58 14.25 3.95 -5.35
C VAL A 58 13.35 5.08 -4.88
N LYS A 59 12.36 5.43 -5.69
CA LYS A 59 11.32 6.40 -5.38
C LYS A 59 10.02 5.69 -5.05
N LEU A 60 9.31 6.25 -4.08
CA LEU A 60 7.97 5.83 -3.72
C LEU A 60 6.97 6.88 -4.20
N GLU A 61 5.92 6.41 -4.84
CA GLU A 61 4.75 7.21 -5.15
C GLU A 61 3.72 7.01 -4.04
N ILE A 62 3.30 8.12 -3.42
CA ILE A 62 2.37 8.11 -2.29
C ILE A 62 1.10 8.90 -2.63
N TYR A 63 -0.03 8.41 -2.12
CA TYR A 63 -1.34 9.04 -2.29
C TYR A 63 -2.06 9.16 -0.95
N LEU A 64 -2.97 10.13 -0.89
CA LEU A 64 -3.93 10.26 0.21
C LEU A 64 -5.16 9.42 -0.13
N ALA A 65 -5.44 8.42 0.70
CA ALA A 65 -6.58 7.54 0.55
C ALA A 65 -7.54 7.70 1.73
N LYS A 66 -8.85 7.59 1.46
CA LYS A 66 -9.87 7.44 2.49
C LYS A 66 -10.39 6.02 2.44
N GLY A 67 -10.62 5.43 3.62
CA GLY A 67 -11.31 4.14 3.68
C GLY A 67 -12.70 4.24 3.05
N LYS A 68 -13.13 3.18 2.36
CA LYS A 68 -14.51 3.07 1.85
C LYS A 68 -15.51 3.21 2.99
N GLN A 69 -16.66 3.84 2.71
CA GLN A 69 -17.73 3.95 3.70
C GLN A 69 -18.34 2.58 4.00
N SER A 70 -18.99 2.43 5.16
CA SER A 70 -19.61 1.16 5.56
C SER A 70 -20.69 0.70 4.58
N HIS A 71 -21.41 1.65 3.96
CA HIS A 71 -22.39 1.38 2.92
C HIS A 71 -21.74 0.75 1.67
N ASP A 72 -20.73 1.41 1.10
CA ASP A 72 -19.99 0.91 -0.07
C ASP A 72 -19.35 -0.47 0.15
N LYS A 73 -18.95 -0.76 1.41
CA LYS A 73 -18.42 -2.07 1.79
C LYS A 73 -19.47 -3.17 1.64
N ARG A 74 -20.74 -2.91 1.98
CA ARG A 74 -21.82 -3.91 1.88
C ARG A 74 -22.07 -4.29 0.43
N ASP A 75 -22.14 -3.32 -0.46
CA ASP A 75 -22.37 -3.59 -1.89
C ASP A 75 -21.18 -4.35 -2.51
N THR A 76 -19.94 -3.91 -2.19
CA THR A 76 -18.73 -4.63 -2.61
C THR A 76 -18.68 -6.09 -2.07
N ILE A 77 -19.21 -6.35 -0.88
CA ILE A 77 -19.28 -7.71 -0.32
C ILE A 77 -20.31 -8.54 -1.07
N LYS A 78 -21.51 -7.99 -1.32
CA LYS A 78 -22.57 -8.66 -2.07
C LYS A 78 -22.11 -9.03 -3.48
N ASP A 79 -21.50 -8.11 -4.20
CA ASP A 79 -21.02 -8.34 -5.57
C ASP A 79 -19.98 -9.45 -5.63
N ARG A 80 -19.04 -9.46 -4.68
CA ARG A 80 -18.00 -10.49 -4.58
C ARG A 80 -18.56 -11.87 -4.21
N ASP A 81 -19.56 -11.94 -3.34
CA ASP A 81 -20.22 -13.21 -3.01
C ASP A 81 -21.05 -13.72 -4.19
N TRP A 82 -21.71 -12.83 -4.93
CA TRP A 82 -22.40 -13.16 -6.17
C TRP A 82 -21.46 -13.70 -7.25
N GLU A 83 -20.29 -13.08 -7.44
CA GLU A 83 -19.25 -13.57 -8.36
C GLU A 83 -18.76 -14.97 -7.99
N ARG A 84 -18.50 -15.24 -6.70
CA ARG A 84 -18.12 -16.57 -6.23
C ARG A 84 -19.22 -17.61 -6.48
N GLN A 85 -20.48 -17.27 -6.26
CA GLN A 85 -21.60 -18.17 -6.53
C GLN A 85 -21.72 -18.48 -8.03
N LYS A 86 -21.64 -17.46 -8.89
CA LYS A 86 -21.62 -17.64 -10.36
C LYS A 86 -20.50 -18.58 -10.80
N ALA A 87 -19.28 -18.37 -10.29
CA ALA A 87 -18.13 -19.22 -10.61
C ALA A 87 -18.34 -20.69 -10.17
N ARG A 88 -18.97 -20.93 -9.00
CA ARG A 88 -19.30 -22.29 -8.53
C ARG A 88 -20.34 -22.97 -9.40
N VAL A 89 -21.40 -22.26 -9.80
CA VAL A 89 -22.46 -22.79 -10.67
C VAL A 89 -21.88 -23.17 -12.04
N MET A 90 -21.03 -22.32 -12.62
CA MET A 90 -20.36 -22.63 -13.90
C MET A 90 -19.45 -23.85 -13.80
N LYS A 91 -18.73 -24.03 -12.67
CA LYS A 91 -17.81 -25.16 -12.46
C LYS A 91 -18.52 -26.51 -12.22
N HIS A 92 -19.75 -26.48 -11.69
CA HIS A 92 -20.57 -27.69 -11.47
C HIS A 92 -21.38 -28.13 -12.70
N LYS A 93 -21.47 -27.27 -13.73
CA LYS A 93 -22.23 -27.53 -14.96
C LYS A 93 -21.36 -28.06 -16.11
N SER A 94 -20.09 -28.35 -15.83
CA SER A 94 -19.13 -29.00 -16.74
C SER A 94 -18.85 -30.43 -16.29
#